data_AF-A0A498ARK1-F1
#
_entry.id   AF-A0A498ARK1-F1
#
_cell.length_a   1.000
_cell.length_b   1.000
_cell.length_c   1.000
_cell.angle_alpha   90.00
_cell.angle_beta   90.00
_cell.angle_gamma   90.00
#
_symmetry.space_group_name_H-M   'P 1'
#
loop_
_entity.id
_entity.type
_entity.pdbx_description
1 polymer ?
#
loop_
_entity_poly.entity_id
_entity_poly.type
_entity_poly.pdbx_seq_one_letter_code
_entity_poly.pdbx_strand_id
1 'polypeptide(L)'
;MPSPRPGGAEEPPASAPGVAARALDPLPARIALPPSQRPHRRVPPQARPLLWLVLLVGNPWAARLLIEWRYRLPRGDGLPGLVGALGEAMLAGLGWPRWDVRPLRADHVAWWLAENARTVLFVVIAVALLRRLATPAFAPRRTHRVLAVIGASVTAAVLAAVGGVTMHVLTDSGMLRGVDLTSAVLGAISGALYCGFVVGVLLAWAAVRGPGPRRGGFPATRHGGG
;
A
#
# COMPACT_ATOMS: atom_id res chain seq x y z
N MET A 1 -11.37 -58.21 -84.07
CA MET A 1 -12.74 -58.75 -83.91
C MET A 1 -12.65 -60.27 -83.90
N PRO A 2 -13.38 -61.03 -83.06
CA PRO A 2 -14.30 -60.65 -81.99
C PRO A 2 -13.92 -61.19 -80.59
N SER A 3 -14.28 -60.42 -79.56
CA SER A 3 -14.66 -60.88 -78.22
C SER A 3 -16.21 -60.89 -78.20
N PRO A 4 -16.97 -61.60 -77.32
CA PRO A 4 -16.93 -61.35 -75.86
C PRO A 4 -17.44 -62.49 -74.88
N ARG A 5 -17.00 -62.41 -73.60
CA ARG A 5 -17.72 -62.48 -72.27
C ARG A 5 -18.82 -63.54 -71.95
N PRO A 6 -19.35 -63.63 -70.69
CA PRO A 6 -18.81 -63.27 -69.34
C PRO A 6 -19.14 -64.32 -68.23
N GLY A 7 -18.62 -64.08 -67.02
CA GLY A 7 -19.44 -64.17 -65.80
C GLY A 7 -18.95 -65.13 -64.71
N GLY A 8 -18.69 -64.59 -63.52
CA GLY A 8 -18.46 -65.36 -62.30
C GLY A 8 -17.71 -64.55 -61.26
N ALA A 9 -18.44 -63.74 -60.49
CA ALA A 9 -17.92 -62.95 -59.39
C ALA A 9 -17.64 -63.84 -58.17
N GLU A 10 -16.50 -63.65 -57.52
CA GLU A 10 -16.35 -63.93 -56.09
C GLU A 10 -15.20 -63.09 -55.50
N GLU A 11 -15.54 -62.32 -54.48
CA GLU A 11 -14.72 -61.45 -53.64
C GLU A 11 -14.58 -62.16 -52.26
N PRO A 12 -13.79 -61.67 -51.29
CA PRO A 12 -12.34 -61.73 -51.06
C PRO A 12 -11.97 -62.75 -49.94
N PRO A 13 -10.76 -62.72 -49.32
CA PRO A 13 -10.64 -61.83 -48.16
C PRO A 13 -9.29 -61.10 -48.01
N ALA A 14 -9.45 -59.81 -47.72
CA ALA A 14 -8.80 -59.06 -46.65
C ALA A 14 -7.30 -59.28 -46.41
N SER A 15 -6.52 -58.37 -46.98
CA SER A 15 -5.22 -57.94 -46.44
C SER A 15 -5.28 -57.82 -44.91
N ALA A 16 -4.41 -58.58 -44.25
CA ALA A 16 -4.23 -58.52 -42.81
C ALA A 16 -3.95 -57.07 -42.38
N PRO A 17 -4.70 -56.53 -41.40
CA PRO A 17 -4.49 -55.17 -40.93
C PRO A 17 -3.13 -55.10 -40.27
N GLY A 18 -2.28 -54.20 -40.79
CA GLY A 18 -1.06 -53.78 -40.12
C GLY A 18 -1.39 -53.45 -38.68
N VAL A 19 -0.56 -53.96 -37.77
CA VAL A 19 -0.56 -53.59 -36.35
C VAL A 19 -0.25 -52.10 -36.29
N ALA A 20 -1.29 -51.28 -36.43
CA ALA A 20 -1.26 -49.87 -36.12
C ALA A 20 -0.98 -49.83 -34.62
N ALA A 21 0.24 -49.41 -34.27
CA ALA A 21 0.58 -49.02 -32.92
C ALA A 21 -0.49 -48.03 -32.45
N ARG A 22 -1.44 -48.52 -31.66
CA ARG A 22 -2.51 -47.73 -31.08
C ARG A 22 -1.83 -46.71 -30.21
N ALA A 23 -1.82 -45.46 -30.65
CA ALA A 23 -1.29 -44.35 -29.87
C ALA A 23 -1.91 -44.42 -28.49
N LEU A 24 -1.08 -44.75 -27.50
CA LEU A 24 -1.46 -44.66 -26.10
C LEU A 24 -1.96 -43.23 -25.89
N ASP A 25 -3.20 -43.16 -25.44
CA ASP A 25 -3.88 -41.94 -25.02
C ASP A 25 -2.91 -41.12 -24.16
N PRO A 26 -2.50 -39.91 -24.58
CA PRO A 26 -1.58 -39.11 -23.78
C PRO A 26 -2.27 -38.82 -22.46
N LEU A 27 -1.64 -39.29 -21.38
CA LEU A 27 -2.04 -39.06 -19.98
C LEU A 27 -2.73 -37.70 -19.82
N PRO A 28 -3.88 -37.62 -19.11
CA PRO A 28 -4.63 -36.39 -18.96
C PRO A 28 -3.67 -35.29 -18.53
N ALA A 29 -3.71 -34.18 -19.27
CA ALA A 29 -2.84 -33.04 -19.09
C ALA A 29 -2.62 -32.82 -17.59
N ARG A 30 -1.38 -33.02 -17.12
CA ARG A 30 -1.01 -32.75 -15.74
C ARG A 30 -1.59 -31.37 -15.44
N ILE A 31 -2.52 -31.31 -14.48
CA ILE A 31 -3.03 -30.06 -13.93
C ILE A 31 -1.77 -29.32 -13.50
N ALA A 32 -1.32 -28.39 -14.33
CA ALA A 32 -0.21 -27.53 -14.01
C ALA A 32 -0.73 -26.72 -12.83
N LEU A 33 -0.34 -27.12 -11.61
CA LEU A 33 -0.59 -26.30 -10.44
C LEU A 33 -0.14 -24.89 -10.81
N PRO A 34 -1.01 -23.87 -10.71
CA PRO A 34 -0.61 -22.51 -11.01
C PRO A 34 0.66 -22.25 -10.20
N PRO A 35 1.71 -21.67 -10.83
CA PRO A 35 3.01 -21.51 -10.18
C PRO A 35 2.77 -20.92 -8.81
N SER A 36 3.19 -21.63 -7.76
CA SER A 36 3.05 -21.21 -6.37
C SER A 36 3.51 -19.77 -6.31
N GLN A 37 2.58 -18.84 -6.15
CA GLN A 37 2.91 -17.43 -6.03
C GLN A 37 3.69 -17.31 -4.73
N ARG A 38 5.02 -17.38 -4.84
CA ARG A 38 5.92 -17.15 -3.72
C ARG A 38 5.42 -15.86 -3.09
N PRO A 39 5.08 -15.85 -1.78
CA PRO A 39 4.62 -14.64 -1.15
C PRO A 39 5.79 -13.66 -1.22
N HIS A 40 5.79 -12.79 -2.20
CA HIS A 40 6.74 -11.71 -2.29
C HIS A 40 6.43 -10.83 -1.07
N ARG A 41 7.17 -11.07 0.02
CA ARG A 41 7.36 -10.21 1.20
C ARG A 41 8.02 -8.87 0.79
N ARG A 42 7.74 -8.38 -0.41
CA ARG A 42 8.23 -7.09 -0.87
C ARG A 42 7.28 -6.05 -0.30
N VAL A 43 7.82 -5.24 0.59
CA VAL A 43 7.19 -4.01 1.07
C VAL A 43 6.67 -3.24 -0.15
N PRO A 44 5.38 -2.86 -0.20
CA PRO A 44 4.83 -2.16 -1.36
C PRO A 44 5.68 -0.92 -1.64
N PRO A 45 5.91 -0.54 -2.91
CA PRO A 45 6.79 0.58 -3.24
C PRO A 45 6.34 1.89 -2.58
N GLN A 46 5.04 2.02 -2.31
CA GLN A 46 4.43 3.16 -1.60
C GLN A 46 4.64 3.15 -0.08
N ALA A 47 4.98 2.02 0.53
CA ALA A 47 5.28 1.95 1.96
C ALA A 47 6.69 2.47 2.29
N ARG A 48 7.62 2.47 1.32
CA ARG A 48 8.97 3.03 1.50
C ARG A 48 8.95 4.54 1.78
N PRO A 49 8.30 5.40 0.97
CA PRO A 49 8.23 6.83 1.26
C PRO A 49 7.46 7.11 2.54
N LEU A 50 6.44 6.31 2.88
CA LEU A 50 5.76 6.42 4.17
C LEU A 50 6.72 6.21 5.34
N LEU A 51 7.49 5.11 5.31
CA LEU A 51 8.46 4.80 6.36
C LEU A 51 9.51 5.89 6.48
N TRP A 52 10.08 6.35 5.36
CA TRP A 52 11.03 7.47 5.38
C TRP A 52 10.42 8.75 5.93
N LEU A 53 9.20 9.08 5.53
CA LEU A 53 8.52 10.27 6.02
C LEU A 53 8.27 10.20 7.52
N VAL A 54 7.74 9.08 8.03
CA VAL A 54 7.50 8.91 9.47
C VAL A 54 8.81 8.94 10.26
N LEU A 55 9.87 8.32 9.75
CA LEU A 55 11.18 8.33 10.40
C LEU A 55 11.81 9.72 10.43
N LEU A 56 11.76 10.46 9.33
CA LEU A 56 12.36 11.79 9.23
C LEU A 56 11.56 12.83 10.01
N VAL A 57 10.24 12.86 9.80
CA VAL A 57 9.36 13.92 10.33
C VAL A 57 9.00 13.65 11.79
N GLY A 58 8.82 12.39 12.18
CA GLY A 58 8.50 12.03 13.56
C GLY A 58 9.68 12.03 14.53
N ASN A 59 10.88 12.31 14.03
CA ASN A 59 12.07 12.45 14.85
C ASN A 59 11.95 13.68 15.77
N PRO A 60 12.36 13.59 17.06
CA PRO A 60 12.32 14.73 17.98
C PRO A 60 13.05 15.98 17.50
N TRP A 61 14.10 15.85 16.67
CA TRP A 61 14.76 16.99 16.04
C TRP A 61 13.87 17.68 15.00
N ALA A 62 13.20 16.90 14.15
CA ALA A 62 12.28 17.44 13.15
C ALA A 62 11.07 18.09 13.84
N ALA A 63 10.56 17.52 14.93
CA ALA A 63 9.49 18.12 15.71
C ALA A 63 9.83 19.55 16.18
N ARG A 64 11.07 19.80 16.62
CA ARG A 64 11.52 21.15 17.01
C ARG A 64 11.49 22.13 15.83
N LEU A 65 12.00 21.72 14.67
CA LEU A 65 11.97 22.52 13.45
C LEU A 65 10.54 22.82 12.98
N LEU A 66 9.64 21.82 13.01
CA LEU A 66 8.23 22.00 12.63
C LEU A 66 7.52 23.00 13.56
N ILE A 67 7.78 22.91 14.87
CA ILE A 67 7.24 23.84 15.86
C ILE A 67 7.75 25.26 15.58
N GLU A 68 9.06 25.41 15.36
CA GLU A 68 9.67 26.70 15.03
C GLU A 68 9.08 27.32 13.75
N TRP A 69 8.93 26.52 12.69
CA TRP A 69 8.32 26.96 11.45
C TRP A 69 6.86 27.37 11.65
N ARG A 70 6.11 26.65 12.47
CA ARG A 70 4.73 27.00 12.81
C ARG A 70 4.64 28.38 13.48
N TYR A 71 5.61 28.73 14.33
CA TYR A 71 5.66 30.06 14.95
C TYR A 71 6.02 31.18 13.98
N ARG A 72 6.67 30.88 12.86
CA ARG A 72 7.05 31.84 11.82
C ARG A 72 5.98 32.06 10.76
N LEU A 73 4.88 31.31 10.80
CA LEU A 73 3.80 31.47 9.82
C LEU A 73 3.10 32.81 10.01
N PRO A 74 2.71 33.47 8.90
CA PRO A 74 1.95 34.71 8.96
C PRO A 74 0.63 34.48 9.70
N ARG A 75 0.34 35.35 10.68
CA ARG A 75 -0.93 35.41 11.40
C ARG A 75 -1.57 36.75 11.10
N GLY A 76 -2.76 36.73 10.54
CA GLY A 76 -3.48 37.93 10.14
C GLY A 76 -4.69 37.58 9.28
N ASP A 77 -5.48 38.58 8.93
CA ASP A 77 -6.66 38.38 8.10
C ASP A 77 -6.31 38.37 6.60
N GLY A 78 -7.19 37.78 5.79
CA GLY A 78 -7.03 37.71 4.33
C GLY A 78 -6.11 36.59 3.83
N LEU A 79 -5.59 36.74 2.60
CA LEU A 79 -4.81 35.70 1.91
C LEU A 79 -3.57 35.22 2.70
N PRO A 80 -2.75 36.09 3.31
CA PRO A 80 -1.61 35.65 4.12
C PRO A 80 -2.04 34.78 5.31
N GLY A 81 -3.16 35.12 5.95
CA GLY A 81 -3.77 34.34 7.02
C GLY A 81 -4.20 32.95 6.57
N LEU A 82 -4.84 32.86 5.41
CA LEU A 82 -5.26 31.58 4.83
C LEU A 82 -4.06 30.68 4.51
N VAL A 83 -2.99 31.24 3.95
CA VAL A 83 -1.73 30.50 3.71
C VAL A 83 -1.09 30.07 5.04
N GLY A 84 -1.09 30.95 6.04
CA GLY A 84 -0.62 30.65 7.39
C GLY A 84 -1.39 29.48 8.02
N ALA A 85 -2.72 29.52 7.98
CA ALA A 85 -3.59 28.48 8.52
C ALA A 85 -3.40 27.13 7.80
N LEU A 86 -3.25 27.15 6.47
CA LEU A 86 -2.97 25.93 5.71
C LEU A 86 -1.58 25.35 6.07
N GLY A 87 -0.56 26.22 6.17
CA GLY A 87 0.77 25.84 6.61
C GLY A 87 0.76 25.26 8.02
N GLU A 88 -0.01 25.85 8.93
CA GLU A 88 -0.15 25.38 10.30
C GLU A 88 -0.80 24.00 10.34
N ALA A 89 -1.88 23.77 9.59
CA ALA A 89 -2.52 22.47 9.48
C ALA A 89 -1.57 21.41 8.89
N MET A 90 -0.77 21.78 7.88
CA MET A 90 0.24 20.88 7.30
C MET A 90 1.32 20.51 8.30
N LEU A 91 1.89 21.49 9.01
CA LEU A 91 2.93 21.26 10.00
C LEU A 91 2.41 20.47 11.21
N ALA A 92 1.18 20.75 11.65
CA ALA A 92 0.51 19.98 12.71
C ALA A 92 0.29 18.52 12.29
N GLY A 93 -0.17 18.28 11.06
CA GLY A 93 -0.34 16.94 10.51
C GLY A 93 1.00 16.19 10.37
N LEU A 94 2.05 16.87 9.92
CA LEU A 94 3.40 16.31 9.81
C LEU A 94 4.00 15.97 11.18
N GLY A 95 3.79 16.81 12.20
CA GLY A 95 4.28 16.57 13.56
C GLY A 95 3.48 15.53 14.36
N TRP A 96 2.36 15.04 13.82
CA TRP A 96 1.50 14.07 14.49
C TRP A 96 2.14 12.69 14.68
N PRO A 97 2.76 12.04 13.67
CA PRO A 97 3.57 10.86 13.91
C PRO A 97 4.78 11.29 14.72
N ARG A 98 4.87 10.84 15.96
CA ARG A 98 5.99 11.14 16.84
C ARG A 98 6.54 9.87 17.43
N TRP A 99 7.85 9.77 17.49
CA TRP A 99 8.53 8.68 18.16
C TRP A 99 9.67 9.24 18.97
N ASP A 100 9.85 8.67 20.16
CA ASP A 100 10.89 9.06 21.10
C ASP A 100 11.67 7.81 21.46
N VAL A 101 13.00 7.88 21.41
CA VAL A 101 13.85 6.70 21.70
C VAL A 101 13.82 6.33 23.18
N ARG A 102 13.62 7.31 24.05
CA ARG A 102 13.60 7.13 25.50
C ARG A 102 12.63 8.09 26.17
N PRO A 103 11.99 7.68 27.28
CA PRO A 103 11.23 8.60 28.12
C PRO A 103 12.19 9.64 28.72
N LEU A 104 11.75 10.90 28.81
CA LEU A 104 12.52 11.98 29.44
C LEU A 104 12.57 11.86 30.96
N ARG A 105 11.54 11.25 31.57
CA ARG A 105 11.39 11.05 33.02
C ARG A 105 10.61 9.76 33.29
N ALA A 106 10.82 9.17 34.47
CA ALA A 106 10.21 7.89 34.85
C ALA A 106 8.67 7.95 34.98
N ASP A 107 8.12 9.09 35.36
CA ASP A 107 6.69 9.37 35.44
C ASP A 107 6.03 9.53 34.05
N HIS A 108 6.81 9.70 32.98
CA HIS A 108 6.31 9.89 31.61
C HIS A 108 6.30 8.59 30.77
N VAL A 109 6.63 7.43 31.37
CA VAL A 109 6.77 6.16 30.64
C VAL A 109 5.46 5.73 29.99
N ALA A 110 4.34 5.84 30.70
CA ALA A 110 3.01 5.49 30.19
C ALA A 110 2.62 6.33 28.97
N TRP A 111 2.85 7.65 29.06
CA TRP A 111 2.64 8.56 27.94
C TRP A 111 3.55 8.25 26.75
N TRP A 112 4.85 8.08 27.01
CA TRP A 112 5.85 7.74 26.00
C TRP A 112 5.47 6.46 25.25
N LEU A 113 5.00 5.44 25.98
CA LEU A 113 4.58 4.17 25.40
C LEU A 113 3.33 4.34 24.53
N ALA A 114 2.31 5.06 25.00
CA ALA A 114 1.08 5.30 24.25
C ALA A 114 1.35 6.06 22.94
N GLU A 115 2.25 7.02 22.96
CA GLU A 115 2.61 7.82 21.77
C GLU A 115 3.42 7.04 20.73
N ASN A 116 4.41 6.25 21.18
CA ASN A 116 5.12 5.37 20.28
C ASN A 116 4.19 4.28 19.72
N ALA A 117 3.31 3.71 20.56
CA ALA A 117 2.32 2.72 20.13
C ALA A 117 1.37 3.29 19.09
N ARG A 118 0.88 4.53 19.26
CA ARG A 118 0.05 5.24 18.29
C ARG A 118 0.76 5.38 16.94
N THR A 119 2.01 5.82 16.92
CA THR A 119 2.78 5.98 15.68
C THR A 119 3.06 4.63 15.00
N VAL A 120 3.39 3.60 15.77
CA VAL A 120 3.57 2.23 15.24
C VAL A 120 2.27 1.71 14.64
N LEU A 121 1.14 1.87 15.35
CA LEU A 121 -0.18 1.45 14.90
C LEU A 121 -0.56 2.14 13.58
N PHE A 122 -0.29 3.44 13.46
CA PHE A 122 -0.47 4.19 12.22
C PHE A 122 0.32 3.57 11.06
N VAL A 123 1.62 3.34 11.25
CA VAL A 123 2.48 2.76 10.21
C VAL A 123 1.99 1.36 9.81
N VAL A 124 1.69 0.50 10.78
CA VAL A 124 1.25 -0.88 10.52
C VAL A 124 -0.06 -0.90 9.73
N ILE A 125 -1.06 -0.11 10.15
CA ILE A 125 -2.36 -0.04 9.48
C ILE A 125 -2.22 0.56 8.08
N ALA A 126 -1.47 1.66 7.94
CA ALA A 126 -1.25 2.31 6.65
C ALA A 126 -0.55 1.36 5.67
N VAL A 127 0.50 0.66 6.09
CA VAL A 127 1.19 -0.34 5.25
C VAL A 127 0.26 -1.50 4.89
N ALA A 128 -0.56 -1.98 5.82
CA ALA A 128 -1.53 -3.05 5.56
C ALA A 128 -2.58 -2.63 4.52
N LEU A 129 -3.14 -1.42 4.64
CA LEU A 129 -4.12 -0.88 3.69
C LEU A 129 -3.50 -0.62 2.32
N LEU A 130 -2.31 0.01 2.26
CA LEU A 130 -1.58 0.22 1.00
C LEU A 130 -1.20 -1.10 0.33
N ARG A 131 -0.86 -2.13 1.11
CA ARG A 131 -0.61 -3.48 0.58
C ARG A 131 -1.87 -4.09 -0.01
N ARG A 132 -3.04 -3.92 0.62
CA ARG A 132 -4.33 -4.35 0.06
C ARG A 132 -4.65 -3.63 -1.24
N LEU A 133 -4.45 -2.31 -1.31
CA LEU A 133 -4.64 -1.52 -2.54
C LEU A 133 -3.68 -1.89 -3.67
N ALA A 134 -2.52 -2.46 -3.35
CA ALA A 134 -1.57 -2.96 -4.34
C ALA A 134 -1.91 -4.35 -4.90
N THR A 135 -2.92 -5.04 -4.34
CA THR A 135 -3.34 -6.36 -4.87
C THR A 135 -4.13 -6.21 -6.17
N PRO A 136 -3.89 -7.09 -7.17
CA PRO A 136 -4.54 -6.99 -8.48
C PRO A 136 -6.07 -7.13 -8.42
N ALA A 137 -6.58 -7.82 -7.40
CA ALA A 137 -8.02 -7.94 -7.14
C ALA A 137 -8.73 -6.60 -6.92
N PHE A 138 -7.98 -5.56 -6.51
CA PHE A 138 -8.50 -4.23 -6.20
C PHE A 138 -7.85 -3.13 -7.03
N ALA A 139 -7.17 -3.44 -8.15
CA ALA A 139 -6.40 -2.47 -8.93
C ALA A 139 -7.30 -1.32 -9.47
N PRO A 140 -7.34 -0.14 -8.80
CA PRO A 140 -8.28 0.90 -9.17
C PRO A 140 -7.79 1.58 -10.45
N ARG A 141 -8.72 2.17 -11.23
CA ARG A 141 -8.35 3.13 -12.29
C ARG A 141 -7.44 4.22 -11.69
N ARG A 142 -6.50 4.75 -12.48
CA ARG A 142 -5.43 5.67 -12.01
C ARG A 142 -5.94 6.82 -11.12
N THR A 143 -7.09 7.40 -11.46
CA THR A 143 -7.75 8.46 -10.69
C THR A 143 -8.25 8.00 -9.32
N HIS A 144 -8.82 6.79 -9.23
CA HIS A 144 -9.33 6.22 -7.99
C HIS A 144 -8.20 5.78 -7.05
N ARG A 145 -7.02 5.50 -7.59
CA ARG A 145 -5.85 5.11 -6.81
C ARG A 145 -5.34 6.25 -5.92
N VAL A 146 -5.40 7.50 -6.40
CA VAL A 146 -5.02 8.69 -5.61
C VAL A 146 -5.97 8.84 -4.42
N LEU A 147 -7.28 8.82 -4.68
CA LEU A 147 -8.30 8.89 -3.63
C LEU A 147 -8.18 7.74 -2.64
N ALA A 148 -7.93 6.52 -3.11
CA ALA A 148 -7.75 5.36 -2.25
C ALA A 148 -6.51 5.46 -1.35
N VAL A 149 -5.39 6.00 -1.85
CA VAL A 149 -4.17 6.21 -1.04
C VAL A 149 -4.40 7.27 0.04
N ILE A 150 -5.09 8.36 -0.30
CA ILE A 150 -5.47 9.39 0.68
C ILE A 150 -6.42 8.79 1.72
N GLY A 151 -7.48 8.12 1.29
CA GLY A 151 -8.45 7.45 2.16
C GLY A 151 -7.78 6.45 3.10
N ALA A 152 -6.92 5.58 2.59
CA ALA A 152 -6.17 4.61 3.40
C ALA A 152 -5.31 5.28 4.48
N SER A 153 -4.68 6.42 4.15
CA SER A 153 -3.84 7.16 5.09
C SER A 153 -4.66 7.83 6.19
N VAL A 154 -5.81 8.44 5.82
CA VAL A 154 -6.78 9.02 6.77
C VAL A 154 -7.35 7.95 7.69
N THR A 155 -7.84 6.83 7.13
CA THR A 155 -8.37 5.71 7.92
C THR A 155 -7.32 5.15 8.88
N ALA A 156 -6.08 4.98 8.42
CA ALA A 156 -5.00 4.51 9.29
C ALA A 156 -4.71 5.48 10.44
N ALA A 157 -4.68 6.79 10.17
CA ALA A 157 -4.42 7.80 11.19
C ALA A 157 -5.54 7.85 12.24
N VAL A 158 -6.81 7.81 11.81
CA VAL A 158 -7.96 7.80 12.72
C VAL A 158 -7.96 6.57 13.61
N LEU A 159 -7.75 5.37 13.04
CA LEU A 159 -7.66 4.13 13.82
C LEU A 159 -6.49 4.17 14.81
N ALA A 160 -5.37 4.75 14.41
CA ALA A 160 -4.22 4.92 15.28
C ALA A 160 -4.48 5.92 16.42
N ALA A 161 -5.16 7.04 16.15
CA ALA A 161 -5.61 7.98 17.18
C ALA A 161 -6.49 7.29 18.22
N VAL A 162 -7.49 6.53 17.78
CA VAL A 162 -8.36 5.77 18.69
C VAL A 162 -7.54 4.81 19.55
N GLY A 163 -6.66 4.01 18.93
CA GLY A 163 -5.78 3.09 19.68
C GLY A 163 -4.84 3.79 20.65
N GLY A 164 -4.32 4.97 20.30
CA GLY A 164 -3.49 5.79 21.17
C GLY A 164 -4.27 6.33 22.38
N VAL A 165 -5.47 6.87 22.15
CA VAL A 165 -6.36 7.31 23.24
C VAL A 165 -6.71 6.15 24.16
N THR A 166 -7.03 4.98 23.61
CA THR A 166 -7.29 3.77 24.40
C THR A 166 -6.06 3.40 25.25
N MET A 167 -4.86 3.46 24.70
CA MET A 167 -3.62 3.23 25.47
C MET A 167 -3.43 4.26 26.58
N HIS A 168 -3.73 5.54 26.35
CA HIS A 168 -3.66 6.56 27.40
C HIS A 168 -4.63 6.31 28.56
N VAL A 169 -5.82 5.80 28.27
CA VAL A 169 -6.82 5.43 29.26
C VAL A 169 -6.39 4.18 30.04
N LEU A 170 -5.89 3.15 29.34
CA LEU A 170 -5.46 1.89 29.96
C LEU A 170 -4.21 2.02 30.82
N THR A 171 -3.28 2.91 30.45
CA THR A 171 -2.00 3.08 31.14
C THR A 171 -2.03 4.14 32.23
N ASP A 172 -3.18 4.77 32.49
CA ASP A 172 -3.36 5.89 33.43
C ASP A 172 -2.20 6.90 33.35
N SER A 173 -1.95 7.36 32.13
CA SER A 173 -0.76 8.16 31.80
C SER A 173 -0.68 9.54 32.49
N GLY A 174 -1.58 9.85 33.43
CA GLY A 174 -1.63 11.10 34.20
C GLY A 174 -1.96 12.34 33.39
N MET A 175 -1.73 12.35 32.08
CA MET A 175 -1.91 13.50 31.20
C MET A 175 -3.38 13.83 30.90
N LEU A 176 -4.29 12.87 31.12
CA LEU A 176 -5.74 13.10 31.09
C LEU A 176 -6.26 13.64 32.44
N ARG A 177 -5.45 13.65 33.51
CA ARG A 177 -5.85 14.22 34.79
C ARG A 177 -5.80 15.74 34.70
N GLY A 178 -6.96 16.37 34.49
CA GLY A 178 -7.11 17.82 34.44
C GLY A 178 -7.37 18.40 33.05
N VAL A 179 -7.31 17.59 31.99
CA VAL A 179 -7.76 17.96 30.64
C VAL A 179 -9.12 17.32 30.40
N ASP A 180 -10.08 18.09 29.90
CA ASP A 180 -11.38 17.53 29.50
C ASP A 180 -11.16 16.45 28.43
N LEU A 181 -11.59 15.22 28.73
CA LEU A 181 -11.45 14.06 27.86
C LEU A 181 -12.00 14.36 26.45
N THR A 182 -13.07 15.15 26.38
CA THR A 182 -13.68 15.58 25.10
C THR A 182 -12.71 16.39 24.26
N SER A 183 -12.02 17.36 24.87
CA SER A 183 -11.03 18.20 24.18
C SER A 183 -9.80 17.39 23.76
N ALA A 184 -9.36 16.44 24.59
CA ALA A 184 -8.24 15.56 24.27
C ALA A 184 -8.56 14.64 23.08
N VAL A 185 -9.76 14.04 23.07
CA VAL A 185 -10.24 13.18 21.97
C VAL A 185 -10.39 13.99 20.68
N LEU A 186 -11.01 15.17 20.74
CA LEU A 186 -11.15 16.06 19.58
C LEU A 186 -9.79 16.50 19.02
N GLY A 187 -8.84 16.84 19.87
CA GLY A 187 -7.47 17.17 19.47
C GLY A 187 -6.76 15.98 18.82
N ALA A 188 -6.90 14.79 19.38
CA ALA A 188 -6.31 13.56 18.83
C ALA A 188 -6.88 13.22 17.44
N ILE A 189 -8.20 13.29 17.28
CA ILE A 189 -8.89 13.03 16.00
C ILE A 189 -8.53 14.11 14.97
N SER A 190 -8.56 15.39 15.34
CA SER A 190 -8.21 16.48 14.43
C SER A 190 -6.77 16.34 13.94
N GLY A 191 -5.83 16.08 14.84
CA GLY A 191 -4.43 15.80 14.49
C GLY A 191 -4.28 14.60 13.57
N ALA A 192 -5.05 13.52 13.80
CA ALA A 192 -5.05 12.35 12.95
C ALA A 192 -5.59 12.63 11.55
N LEU A 193 -6.65 13.43 11.43
CA LEU A 193 -7.21 13.84 10.14
C LEU A 193 -6.19 14.67 9.34
N TYR A 194 -5.55 15.67 9.97
CA TYR A 194 -4.50 16.45 9.33
C TYR A 194 -3.32 15.57 8.90
N CYS A 195 -2.86 14.68 9.78
CA CYS A 195 -1.79 13.74 9.48
C CYS A 195 -2.13 12.85 8.29
N GLY A 196 -3.24 12.12 8.38
CA GLY A 196 -3.66 11.18 7.36
C GLY A 196 -3.88 11.84 6.01
N PHE A 197 -4.41 13.06 6.00
CA PHE A 197 -4.56 13.85 4.78
C PHE A 197 -3.22 14.26 4.19
N VAL A 198 -2.35 14.90 4.96
CA VAL A 198 -1.03 15.40 4.48
C VAL A 198 -0.15 14.25 4.01
N VAL A 199 -0.05 13.18 4.81
CA VAL A 199 0.70 11.98 4.44
C VAL A 199 0.09 11.33 3.21
N GLY A 200 -1.24 11.22 3.14
CA GLY A 200 -1.95 10.67 2.00
C GLY A 200 -1.67 11.41 0.68
N VAL A 201 -1.68 12.74 0.72
CA VAL A 201 -1.34 13.58 -0.44
C VAL A 201 0.11 13.37 -0.87
N LEU A 202 1.06 13.35 0.07
CA LEU A 202 2.48 13.13 -0.23
C LEU A 202 2.73 11.73 -0.83
N LEU A 203 2.05 10.71 -0.32
CA LEU A 203 2.14 9.35 -0.86
C LEU A 203 1.51 9.24 -2.25
N ALA A 204 0.35 9.86 -2.46
CA ALA A 204 -0.29 9.89 -3.77
C ALA A 204 0.61 10.58 -4.80
N TRP A 205 1.21 11.71 -4.43
CA TRP A 205 2.16 12.44 -5.27
C TRP A 205 3.41 11.62 -5.60
N ALA A 206 4.00 10.93 -4.61
CA ALA A 206 5.13 10.03 -4.82
C ALA A 206 4.76 8.85 -5.75
N ALA A 207 3.54 8.33 -5.63
CA ALA A 207 3.04 7.27 -6.49
C ALA A 207 2.85 7.71 -7.95
N VAL A 208 2.52 9.00 -8.18
CA VAL A 208 2.39 9.56 -9.53
C VAL A 208 3.76 9.83 -10.17
N ARG A 209 4.76 10.24 -9.37
CA ARG A 209 6.12 10.56 -9.84
C ARG A 209 7.06 9.37 -9.96
N GLY A 210 6.70 8.22 -9.39
CA GLY A 210 7.53 7.01 -9.46
C GLY A 210 7.78 6.56 -10.91
N PRO A 211 8.99 6.06 -11.23
CA PRO A 211 9.28 5.53 -12.56
C PRO A 211 8.25 4.45 -12.89
N GLY A 212 7.50 4.66 -13.97
CA GLY A 212 6.51 3.71 -14.44
C GLY A 212 7.13 2.33 -14.61
N PRO A 213 6.35 1.23 -14.51
CA PRO A 213 6.87 -0.10 -14.76
C PRO A 213 7.56 -0.06 -16.12
N ARG A 214 8.89 -0.30 -16.12
CA ARG A 214 9.69 -0.44 -17.33
C ARG A 214 8.93 -1.41 -18.22
N ARG A 215 8.28 -0.90 -19.27
CA ARG A 215 7.76 -1.74 -20.34
C ARG A 215 8.96 -2.57 -20.77
N GLY A 216 8.87 -3.88 -20.53
CA GLY A 216 9.92 -4.82 -20.92
C GLY A 216 10.32 -4.48 -22.34
N GLY A 217 11.61 -4.21 -22.54
CA GLY A 217 12.16 -4.00 -23.87
C GLY A 217 11.73 -5.19 -24.70
N PHE A 218 10.92 -4.93 -25.73
CA PHE A 218 10.76 -5.89 -26.80
C PHE A 218 12.17 -6.23 -27.27
N PRO A 219 12.58 -7.51 -27.29
CA PRO A 219 13.83 -7.87 -27.95
C PRO A 219 13.67 -7.43 -29.40
N ALA A 220 14.47 -6.44 -29.81
CA ALA A 220 14.59 -6.07 -31.20
C ALA A 220 15.13 -7.30 -31.93
N THR A 221 14.23 -8.01 -32.61
CA THR A 221 14.59 -9.04 -33.58
C THR A 221 15.38 -8.33 -34.68
N ARG A 222 16.71 -8.36 -34.57
CA ARG A 222 17.60 -8.12 -35.71
C ARG A 222 17.31 -9.21 -36.72
N HIS A 223 16.52 -8.88 -37.75
CA HIS A 223 16.61 -9.59 -39.01
C HIS A 223 17.97 -9.24 -39.62
N GLY A 224 18.94 -10.14 -39.42
CA GLY A 224 20.15 -10.17 -40.22
C GLY A 224 19.78 -10.66 -41.61
N GLY A 225 19.83 -9.75 -42.58
CA GLY A 225 19.95 -10.10 -43.99
C GLY A 225 21.39 -10.54 -44.27
N GLY A 226 21.51 -11.66 -44.96
CA GLY A 226 22.72 -12.22 -45.54
C GLY A 226 22.29 -13.26 -46.55
#